data_AF-A0A954BTM1-F1
#
_entry.id   AF-A0A954BTM1-F1
#
_cell.length_a   1.000
_cell.length_b   1.000
_cell.length_c   1.000
_cell.angle_alpha   90.00
_cell.angle_beta   90.00
_cell.angle_gamma   90.00
#
_symmetry.space_group_name_H-M   'P 1'
#
loop_
_entity.id
_entity.type
_entity.pdbx_description
1 polymer ?
#
loop_
_entity_poly.entity_id
_entity_poly.type
_entity_poly.pdbx_seq_one_letter_code
_entity_poly.pdbx_strand_id
1 'polypeptide(L)'
;MPDDEQVPEPTFEPSTEDEGSDDATSAGDVIAGSALPQDALAARLEALLFVHSRPVSARRLAELVGLTSVIPVKQALELLQKRYDEFGSAFNLQELAKGYQLTT
;
A
#
# COMPACT_ATOMS: atom_id res chain seq x y z
N MET A 1 32.79 59.56 -17.85
CA MET A 1 32.66 58.37 -18.72
C MET A 1 32.00 57.28 -17.89
N PRO A 2 31.02 56.56 -18.45
CA PRO A 2 30.38 55.42 -17.80
C PRO A 2 31.27 54.19 -17.99
N ASP A 3 31.63 53.51 -16.91
CA ASP A 3 32.12 52.14 -16.98
C ASP A 3 30.91 51.23 -16.76
N ASP A 4 30.41 50.75 -17.89
CA ASP A 4 29.52 49.61 -18.03
C ASP A 4 30.29 48.37 -17.58
N GLU A 5 29.97 47.85 -16.40
CA GLU A 5 30.19 46.43 -16.14
C GLU A 5 29.01 45.92 -15.33
N GLN A 6 27.95 45.63 -16.09
CA GLN A 6 26.79 44.89 -15.64
C GLN A 6 27.26 43.59 -14.99
N VAL A 7 26.91 43.40 -13.72
CA VAL A 7 27.02 42.13 -13.02
C VAL A 7 25.78 41.32 -13.38
N PRO A 8 25.85 40.22 -14.14
CA PRO A 8 24.72 39.31 -14.26
C PRO A 8 24.73 38.32 -13.10
N GLU A 9 23.90 38.56 -12.09
CA GLU A 9 23.43 37.54 -11.16
C GLU A 9 21.90 37.64 -11.06
N PRO A 10 21.13 36.56 -10.82
CA PRO A 10 21.41 35.13 -10.94
C PRO A 10 20.42 34.42 -11.89
N THR A 11 20.90 33.52 -12.75
CA THR A 11 20.03 32.50 -13.35
C THR A 11 19.80 31.41 -12.31
N PHE A 12 18.70 31.51 -11.59
CA PHE A 12 18.01 30.36 -11.03
C PHE A 12 16.56 30.48 -11.46
N GLU A 13 16.28 29.97 -12.65
CA GLU A 13 14.93 29.55 -13.00
C GLU A 13 14.54 28.46 -11.99
N PRO A 14 13.51 28.66 -11.15
CA PRO A 14 12.93 27.52 -10.45
C PRO A 14 12.25 26.69 -11.53
N SER A 15 12.95 25.65 -12.00
CA SER A 15 12.31 24.50 -12.63
C SER A 15 11.19 24.06 -11.71
N THR A 16 9.98 24.48 -12.06
CA THR A 16 8.76 23.92 -11.50
C THR A 16 8.68 22.55 -12.14
N GLU A 17 9.36 21.58 -11.53
CA GLU A 17 9.09 20.16 -11.75
C GLU A 17 7.69 19.89 -11.20
N ASP A 18 6.73 20.23 -12.05
CA ASP A 18 5.51 19.50 -12.33
C ASP A 18 5.33 18.28 -11.42
N GLU A 19 4.58 18.45 -10.33
CA GLU A 19 3.94 17.35 -9.64
C GLU A 19 2.91 16.75 -10.61
N GLY A 20 3.39 15.89 -11.50
CA GLY A 20 2.60 14.89 -12.22
C GLY A 20 2.14 13.82 -11.23
N SER A 21 1.30 14.22 -10.28
CA SER A 21 0.46 13.34 -9.49
C SER A 21 -0.67 12.82 -10.39
N ASP A 22 -0.35 11.89 -11.28
CA ASP A 22 -1.34 11.11 -12.01
C ASP A 22 -0.84 9.68 -12.18
N ASP A 23 -1.22 8.81 -11.25
CA ASP A 23 -1.86 7.56 -11.67
C ASP A 23 -2.88 7.23 -10.59
N ALA A 24 -4.07 7.79 -10.79
CA ALA A 24 -5.26 7.35 -10.08
C ALA A 24 -5.40 5.85 -10.34
N THR A 25 -5.10 5.07 -9.30
CA THR A 25 -5.42 3.65 -9.14
C THR A 25 -6.62 3.30 -9.99
N SER A 26 -6.35 2.57 -11.08
CA SER A 26 -7.37 2.02 -11.96
C SER A 26 -8.38 1.28 -11.11
N ALA A 27 -9.55 1.93 -10.95
CA ALA A 27 -10.70 1.38 -10.28
C ALA A 27 -11.12 0.14 -11.06
N GLY A 28 -10.64 -1.01 -10.61
CA GLY A 28 -11.13 -2.32 -11.01
C GLY A 28 -12.58 -2.43 -10.61
N ASP A 29 -13.47 -2.02 -11.52
CA ASP A 29 -14.88 -2.31 -11.50
C ASP A 29 -15.05 -3.84 -11.52
N VAL A 30 -15.38 -4.40 -10.36
CA VAL A 30 -15.94 -5.75 -10.24
C VAL A 30 -17.21 -5.68 -9.40
N ILE A 31 -18.30 -5.37 -10.09
CA ILE A 31 -19.65 -5.92 -9.93
C ILE A 31 -20.09 -6.39 -8.52
N ALA A 32 -20.91 -5.54 -7.90
CA ALA A 32 -22.16 -5.82 -7.18
C ALA A 32 -22.25 -7.07 -6.27
N GLY A 33 -22.29 -6.80 -4.96
CA GLY A 33 -22.97 -7.65 -3.98
C GLY A 33 -22.39 -7.58 -2.57
N SER A 34 -22.45 -6.43 -1.88
CA SER A 34 -22.01 -6.32 -0.46
C SER A 34 -20.59 -6.85 -0.19
N ALA A 35 -19.72 -6.79 -1.20
CA ALA A 35 -18.33 -7.21 -1.10
C ALA A 35 -17.48 -6.01 -0.66
N LEU A 36 -16.82 -6.15 0.49
CA LEU A 36 -15.82 -5.20 0.94
C LEU A 36 -14.79 -4.99 -0.19
N PRO A 37 -14.49 -3.74 -0.61
CA PRO A 37 -13.49 -3.51 -1.65
C PRO A 37 -12.15 -4.13 -1.21
N GLN A 38 -11.40 -4.70 -2.16
CA GLN A 38 -10.20 -5.49 -1.82
C GLN A 38 -9.19 -4.70 -0.99
N ASP A 39 -9.03 -3.40 -1.23
CA ASP A 39 -8.19 -2.53 -0.41
C ASP A 39 -8.66 -2.40 1.04
N ALA A 40 -9.97 -2.27 1.25
CA ALA A 40 -10.53 -2.20 2.59
C ALA A 40 -10.48 -3.56 3.30
N LEU A 41 -10.54 -4.67 2.56
CA LEU A 41 -10.26 -6.00 3.10
C LEU A 41 -8.79 -6.13 3.51
N ALA A 42 -7.85 -5.70 2.66
CA ALA A 42 -6.42 -5.71 2.94
C ALA A 42 -6.09 -4.89 4.20
N ALA A 43 -6.63 -3.67 4.33
CA ALA A 43 -6.45 -2.83 5.51
C ALA A 43 -7.03 -3.46 6.81
N ARG A 44 -8.17 -4.17 6.72
CA ARG A 44 -8.71 -4.91 7.87
C ARG A 44 -7.82 -6.09 8.25
N LEU A 45 -7.32 -6.83 7.27
CA LEU A 45 -6.41 -7.96 7.51
C LEU A 45 -5.08 -7.48 8.11
N GLU A 46 -4.55 -6.36 7.63
CA GLU A 46 -3.41 -5.67 8.22
C GLU A 46 -3.66 -5.33 9.68
N ALA A 47 -4.77 -4.64 9.99
CA ALA A 47 -5.10 -4.28 11.37
C ALA A 47 -5.23 -5.51 12.29
N LEU A 48 -5.84 -6.59 11.79
CA LEU A 48 -5.95 -7.85 12.53
C LEU A 48 -4.57 -8.48 12.79
N LEU A 49 -3.72 -8.56 11.77
CA LEU A 49 -2.37 -9.10 11.90
C LEU A 49 -1.48 -8.23 12.79
N PHE A 50 -1.69 -6.92 12.78
CA PHE A 50 -0.95 -5.97 13.62
C PHE A 50 -1.27 -6.16 15.11
N VAL A 51 -2.54 -6.39 15.44
CA VAL A 51 -2.97 -6.69 16.82
C VAL A 51 -2.54 -8.09 17.26
N HIS A 52 -2.45 -9.04 16.33
CA HIS A 52 -2.06 -10.41 16.63
C HIS A 52 -0.53 -10.61 16.63
N SER A 53 0.07 -10.69 17.81
CA SER A 53 1.51 -10.98 17.99
C SER A 53 1.93 -12.43 17.67
N ARG A 54 1.09 -13.21 16.99
CA ARG A 54 1.29 -14.63 16.65
C ARG A 54 0.73 -14.91 15.25
N PRO A 55 1.25 -15.93 14.55
CA PRO A 55 0.76 -16.28 13.22
C PRO A 55 -0.72 -16.68 13.25
N VAL A 56 -1.50 -16.11 12.32
CA VAL A 56 -2.94 -16.33 12.18
C VAL A 56 -3.22 -17.02 10.85
N SER A 57 -3.96 -18.13 10.87
CA SER A 57 -4.27 -18.88 9.64
C SER A 57 -5.22 -18.10 8.71
N ALA A 58 -5.10 -18.31 7.39
CA ALA A 58 -6.00 -17.71 6.40
C ALA A 58 -7.48 -17.98 6.69
N ARG A 59 -7.79 -19.19 7.19
CA ARG A 59 -9.14 -19.59 7.57
C ARG A 59 -9.65 -18.75 8.74
N ARG A 60 -8.81 -18.53 9.77
CA ARG A 60 -9.19 -17.70 10.91
C ARG A 60 -9.37 -16.24 10.51
N LEU A 61 -8.49 -15.73 9.65
CA LEU A 61 -8.63 -14.39 9.08
C LEU A 61 -9.97 -14.26 8.33
N ALA A 62 -10.32 -15.22 7.48
CA ALA A 62 -11.59 -15.25 6.76
C ALA A 62 -12.79 -15.23 7.71
N GLU A 63 -12.78 -16.03 8.77
CA GLU A 63 -13.84 -16.03 9.80
C GLU A 63 -13.98 -14.67 10.49
N LEU A 64 -12.87 -14.02 10.83
CA LEU A 64 -12.87 -12.72 11.51
C LEU A 64 -13.42 -11.59 10.63
N VAL A 65 -13.23 -11.68 9.31
CA VAL A 65 -13.78 -10.71 8.35
C VAL A 65 -15.16 -11.12 7.80
N GLY A 66 -15.71 -12.26 8.23
CA GLY A 66 -17.02 -12.75 7.79
C GLY A 66 -17.04 -13.35 6.38
N LEU A 67 -15.89 -13.80 5.87
CA LEU A 67 -15.76 -14.43 4.56
C LEU A 67 -15.83 -15.95 4.66
N THR A 68 -16.60 -16.54 3.74
CA THR A 68 -16.74 -18.00 3.63
C THR A 68 -15.57 -18.68 2.93
N SER A 69 -14.77 -17.90 2.18
CA SER A 69 -13.64 -18.38 1.38
C SER A 69 -12.34 -17.72 1.79
N VAL A 70 -11.26 -18.50 1.75
CA VAL A 70 -9.88 -18.03 2.01
C VAL A 70 -9.22 -17.39 0.79
N ILE A 71 -9.79 -17.57 -0.41
CA ILE A 71 -9.25 -17.01 -1.66
C ILE A 71 -9.14 -15.48 -1.59
N PRO A 72 -10.20 -14.71 -1.28
CA PRO A 72 -10.11 -13.25 -1.18
C PRO A 72 -9.14 -12.79 -0.09
N VAL A 73 -8.98 -13.58 0.99
CA VAL A 73 -8.00 -13.29 2.04
C VAL A 73 -6.58 -13.39 1.50
N LYS A 74 -6.25 -14.47 0.78
CA LYS A 74 -4.92 -14.65 0.19
C LYS A 74 -4.58 -13.56 -0.83
N GLN A 75 -5.54 -13.22 -1.70
CA GLN A 75 -5.36 -12.14 -2.67
C GLN A 75 -5.08 -10.79 -2.01
N ALA A 76 -5.84 -10.46 -0.95
CA ALA A 76 -5.64 -9.24 -0.20
C ALA A 76 -4.29 -9.21 0.54
N LEU A 77 -3.82 -10.36 1.04
CA LEU A 77 -2.51 -10.49 1.69
C LEU A 77 -1.35 -10.32 0.69
N GLU A 78 -1.45 -10.92 -0.51
CA GLU A 78 -0.47 -10.71 -1.59
C GLU A 78 -0.41 -9.23 -2.01
N LEU A 79 -1.57 -8.57 -2.12
CA LEU A 79 -1.64 -7.14 -2.43
C LEU A 79 -0.97 -6.29 -1.33
N LEU A 80 -1.18 -6.65 -0.07
CA LEU A 80 -0.56 -5.97 1.08
C LEU A 80 0.96 -6.14 1.06
N GLN A 81 1.43 -7.35 0.75
CA GLN A 81 2.86 -7.65 0.64
C GLN A 81 3.53 -6.82 -0.47
N LYS A 82 2.90 -6.74 -1.65
CA LYS A 82 3.41 -5.90 -2.75
C LYS A 82 3.51 -4.44 -2.34
N ARG A 83 2.49 -3.91 -1.68
CA ARG A 83 2.52 -2.53 -1.15
C ARG A 83 3.69 -2.31 -0.19
N TYR A 84 3.92 -3.22 0.75
CA TYR A 84 5.06 -3.04 1.66
C TYR A 84 6.41 -3.07 0.95
N ASP A 85 6.54 -3.89 -0.09
CA ASP A 85 7.74 -3.96 -0.92
C ASP A 85 7.94 -2.65 -1.72
N GLU A 86 6.88 -2.14 -2.36
CA GLU A 86 6.90 -0.90 -3.13
C GLU A 86 7.18 0.34 -2.27
N PHE A 87 6.58 0.42 -1.07
CA PHE A 87 6.77 1.55 -0.16
C PHE A 87 8.04 1.46 0.69
N GLY A 88 8.81 0.37 0.62
CA GLY A 88 9.98 0.15 1.49
C GLY A 88 9.61 0.15 2.97
N SER A 89 8.49 -0.47 3.33
CA SER A 89 7.99 -0.50 4.70
C SER A 89 8.95 -1.26 5.63
N ALA A 90 9.08 -0.79 6.87
CA ALA A 90 9.77 -1.55 7.92
C ALA A 90 8.99 -2.81 8.34
N PHE A 91 7.74 -2.95 7.91
CA PHE A 91 6.91 -4.12 8.18
C PHE A 91 6.89 -5.06 6.97
N ASN A 92 7.04 -6.35 7.25
CA ASN A 92 7.00 -7.42 6.26
C ASN A 92 5.86 -8.40 6.58
N LEU A 93 5.17 -8.87 5.55
CA LEU A 93 4.18 -9.93 5.69
C LEU A 93 4.83 -11.28 5.37
N GLN A 94 4.80 -12.20 6.34
CA GLN A 94 5.40 -13.53 6.18
C GLN A 94 4.37 -14.64 6.31
N GLU A 95 4.33 -15.53 5.31
CA GLU A 95 3.59 -16.80 5.39
C GLU A 95 4.44 -17.86 6.10
N LEU A 96 3.99 -18.29 7.27
CA LEU A 96 4.57 -19.37 8.05
C LEU A 96 3.67 -20.61 7.94
N ALA A 97 4.22 -21.80 8.20
CA ALA A 97 3.44 -23.05 8.18
C ALA A 97 2.19 -23.03 9.10
N LYS A 98 2.13 -22.10 10.07
CA LYS A 98 1.00 -21.91 11.00
C LYS A 98 0.04 -20.78 10.59
N GLY A 99 0.36 -19.99 9.56
CA GLY A 99 -0.44 -18.84 9.12
C GLY A 99 0.39 -17.63 8.75
N TYR A 100 -0.25 -16.47 8.66
CA TYR A 100 0.37 -15.20 8.29
C TYR A 100 0.71 -14.39 9.54
N GLN A 101 1.84 -13.69 9.50
CA GLN A 101 2.28 -12.80 10.57
C GLN A 101 2.95 -11.54 9.98
N LEU A 102 2.73 -10.40 10.63
CA LEU A 102 3.52 -9.19 10.42
C LEU A 102 4.82 -9.27 11.23
N THR A 103 5.94 -9.06 10.55
CA THR A 103 7.28 -8.96 11.13
C THR A 103 7.86 -7.58 10.86
N THR A 104 8.84 -7.18 11.66
CA THR A 104 9.61 -5.93 11.53
C THR A 104 11.07 -6.23 11.39
#